data_AF-A0A1E5HFL9-F1
#
_entry.id   AF-A0A1E5HFL9-F1
#
_cell.length_a   1.000
_cell.length_b   1.000
_cell.length_c   1.000
_cell.angle_alpha   90.00
_cell.angle_beta   90.00
_cell.angle_gamma   90.00
#
_symmetry.space_group_name_H-M   'P 1'
#
loop_
_entity.id
_entity.type
_entity.pdbx_description
1 polymer ?
#
loop_
_entity_poly.entity_id
_entity_poly.type
_entity_poly.pdbx_seq_one_letter_code
_entity_poly.pdbx_strand_id
1 'polypeptide(L)'
;MTESLKSFFDDLPVNHWSSFLIIGLSLIFIIYSVYFFFSKEGKDERGKKIISTASFISFIVTMITIFILGNFFYDVASSSVNAYSWLLNFMLVIISGSNVISILILRKLN
;
A
#
# COMPACT_ATOMS: atom_id res chain seq x y z
N MET A 1 -16.33 -18.53 -1.28
CA MET A 1 -16.25 -17.63 -2.46
C MET A 1 -17.41 -17.81 -3.44
N THR A 2 -18.09 -16.74 -3.89
CA THR A 2 -19.07 -16.79 -5.01
C THR A 2 -18.33 -16.96 -6.35
N GLU A 3 -18.98 -17.53 -7.37
CA GLU A 3 -18.35 -17.73 -8.70
C GLU A 3 -17.81 -16.42 -9.31
N SER A 4 -18.51 -15.31 -9.09
CA SER A 4 -18.09 -13.97 -9.54
C SER A 4 -16.80 -13.47 -8.88
N LEU A 5 -16.58 -13.81 -7.60
CA LEU A 5 -15.39 -13.40 -6.88
C LEU A 5 -14.19 -14.27 -7.28
N LYS A 6 -14.46 -15.54 -7.58
CA LYS A 6 -13.46 -16.48 -8.09
C LYS A 6 -12.92 -16.04 -9.46
N SER A 7 -13.82 -15.73 -10.39
CA SER A 7 -13.42 -15.28 -11.74
C SER A 7 -12.60 -13.99 -11.69
N PHE A 8 -12.93 -13.06 -10.79
CA PHE A 8 -12.14 -11.84 -10.59
C PHE A 8 -10.70 -12.11 -10.16
N PHE A 9 -10.48 -13.06 -9.24
CA PHE A 9 -9.13 -13.41 -8.79
C PHE A 9 -8.33 -14.20 -9.84
N ASP A 10 -9.02 -14.99 -10.65
CA ASP A 10 -8.41 -15.70 -11.77
C ASP A 10 -8.02 -14.74 -12.92
N ASP A 11 -8.78 -13.66 -13.11
CA ASP A 11 -8.52 -12.60 -14.11
C ASP A 11 -7.49 -11.55 -13.64
N LEU A 12 -6.92 -11.69 -12.44
CA LEU A 12 -5.89 -10.77 -11.98
C LEU A 12 -4.71 -10.76 -12.95
N PRO A 13 -4.06 -9.61 -13.19
CA PRO A 13 -2.90 -9.53 -14.05
C PRO A 13 -1.67 -10.10 -13.32
N VAL A 14 -1.64 -11.41 -13.07
CA VAL A 14 -0.58 -12.13 -12.34
C VAL A 14 0.72 -12.30 -13.13
N ASN A 15 0.92 -11.50 -14.18
CA ASN A 15 2.15 -11.54 -14.95
C ASN A 15 3.35 -11.07 -14.12
N HIS A 16 4.54 -11.55 -14.46
CA HIS A 16 5.76 -11.19 -13.74
C HIS A 16 6.02 -9.67 -13.79
N TRP A 17 5.65 -9.01 -14.89
CA TRP A 17 5.83 -7.58 -15.10
C TRP A 17 5.01 -6.71 -14.14
N SER A 18 3.74 -7.03 -13.89
CA SER A 18 2.89 -6.30 -12.95
C SER A 18 3.43 -6.45 -11.53
N SER A 19 3.91 -7.64 -11.17
CA SER A 19 4.49 -7.91 -9.86
C SER A 19 5.75 -7.07 -9.64
N PHE A 20 6.64 -7.00 -10.64
CA PHE A 20 7.82 -6.13 -10.58
C PHE A 20 7.46 -4.64 -10.51
N LEU A 21 6.46 -4.19 -11.28
CA LEU A 21 6.00 -2.80 -11.24
C LEU A 21 5.44 -2.43 -9.86
N ILE A 22 4.63 -3.30 -9.27
CA ILE A 22 4.04 -3.09 -7.94
C ILE A 22 5.13 -3.00 -6.88
N ILE A 23 6.08 -3.94 -6.86
CA ILE A 23 7.19 -3.91 -5.91
C ILE A 23 8.05 -2.67 -6.12
N GLY A 24 8.38 -2.33 -7.38
CA GLY A 24 9.15 -1.14 -7.72
C GLY A 24 8.48 0.15 -7.25
N LEU A 25 7.17 0.26 -7.46
CA LEU A 25 6.39 1.42 -7.02
C LEU A 25 6.33 1.53 -5.49
N SER A 26 6.16 0.41 -4.79
CA SER A 26 6.18 0.38 -3.33
C SER A 26 7.53 0.84 -2.78
N LEU A 27 8.63 0.38 -3.37
CA LEU A 27 9.98 0.81 -3.00
C LEU A 27 10.18 2.31 -3.21
N ILE A 28 9.72 2.85 -4.35
CA ILE A 28 9.78 4.30 -4.63
C ILE A 28 9.02 5.08 -3.55
N PHE A 29 7.83 4.62 -3.15
CA PHE A 29 7.04 5.27 -2.11
C PHE A 29 7.72 5.23 -0.73
N ILE A 30 8.30 4.09 -0.36
CA ILE A 30 9.05 3.97 0.89
C ILE A 30 10.27 4.91 0.88
N ILE A 31 11.05 4.90 -0.21
CA ILE A 31 12.21 5.78 -0.37
C ILE A 31 11.78 7.25 -0.27
N TYR A 32 10.68 7.63 -0.90
CA TYR A 32 10.15 9.00 -0.81
C TYR A 32 9.79 9.37 0.63
N SER A 33 9.07 8.52 1.37
CA SER A 33 8.70 8.79 2.76
C SER A 33 9.93 8.93 3.66
N VAL A 34 10.93 8.06 3.49
CA VAL A 34 12.20 8.14 4.23
C VAL A 34 12.98 9.40 3.86
N TYR A 35 13.08 9.73 2.57
CA TYR A 35 13.70 10.95 2.09
C TYR A 35 13.03 12.19 2.68
N PHE A 36 11.70 12.25 2.67
CA PHE A 36 10.95 13.36 3.25
C PHE A 36 11.24 13.51 4.75
N PHE A 37 11.29 12.40 5.50
CA PHE A 37 11.63 12.41 6.93
C PHE A 37 13.00 13.03 7.21
N PHE A 38 14.03 12.69 6.43
CA PHE A 38 15.38 13.23 6.61
C PHE A 38 15.63 14.58 5.95
N SER A 39 14.70 15.04 5.10
CA SER A 39 14.78 16.33 4.42
C SER A 39 14.74 17.49 5.41
N LYS A 40 15.16 18.68 4.97
CA LYS A 40 15.06 19.91 5.78
C LYS A 40 13.61 20.17 6.20
N GLU A 41 12.67 20.03 5.25
CA GLU A 41 11.24 20.20 5.49
C GLU A 41 10.71 19.20 6.53
N GLY A 42 11.16 17.94 6.50
CA GLY A 42 10.73 16.90 7.44
C GLY A 42 11.24 17.08 8.87
N LYS A 43 12.40 17.76 9.03
CA LYS A 43 13.01 18.04 10.34
C LYS A 43 12.35 19.21 11.07
N ASP A 44 11.69 20.09 10.33
CA ASP A 44 10.94 21.20 10.89
C ASP A 44 9.73 20.71 11.72
N GLU A 45 9.26 21.53 12.66
CA GLU A 45 8.09 21.20 13.49
C GLU A 45 6.84 20.92 12.65
N ARG A 46 6.68 21.65 11.54
CA ARG A 46 5.62 21.42 10.54
C ARG A 46 5.78 20.07 9.84
N GLY A 47 6.99 19.73 9.39
CA GLY A 47 7.29 18.45 8.76
C GLY A 47 7.02 17.26 9.66
N LYS A 48 7.42 17.36 10.93
CA LYS A 48 7.14 16.33 11.96
C LYS A 48 5.64 16.12 12.13
N LYS A 49 4.84 17.19 12.16
CA LYS A 49 3.37 17.10 12.24
C LYS A 49 2.79 16.43 10.99
N ILE A 50 3.28 16.78 9.80
CA ILE A 50 2.87 16.15 8.53
C ILE A 50 3.15 14.64 8.56
N ILE A 51 4.38 14.23 8.93
CA ILE A 51 4.77 12.82 8.98
C ILE A 51 3.95 12.06 10.01
N SER A 52 3.74 12.63 11.20
CA SER A 52 2.92 12.00 12.26
C SER A 52 1.49 11.77 11.78
N THR A 53 0.90 12.75 11.10
CA THR A 53 -0.48 12.66 10.60
C THR A 53 -0.59 11.67 9.43
N ALA A 54 0.37 11.72 8.49
CA ALA A 54 0.44 10.79 7.37
C ALA A 54 0.64 9.34 7.83
N SER A 55 1.48 9.12 8.85
CA SER A 55 1.70 7.81 9.46
C SER A 55 0.44 7.29 10.14
N PHE A 56 -0.32 8.17 10.82
CA PHE A 56 -1.59 7.80 11.42
C PHE A 56 -2.64 7.38 10.38
N ILE A 57 -2.73 8.11 9.25
CA ILE A 57 -3.61 7.74 8.14
C ILE A 57 -3.19 6.37 7.55
N SER A 58 -1.89 6.20 7.29
CA SER A 58 -1.36 4.92 6.77
C SER A 58 -1.60 3.76 7.73
N PHE A 59 -1.55 3.99 9.04
CA PHE A 59 -1.92 3.00 10.06
C PHE A 59 -3.39 2.60 9.96
N ILE A 60 -4.32 3.56 9.84
CA ILE A 60 -5.75 3.26 9.66
C ILE A 60 -5.98 2.45 8.37
N VAL A 61 -5.36 2.87 7.26
CA VAL A 61 -5.44 2.16 5.98
C VAL A 61 -4.93 0.72 6.14
N THR A 62 -3.80 0.54 6.83
CA THR A 62 -3.23 -0.80 7.10
C THR A 62 -4.21 -1.68 7.87
N MET A 63 -4.85 -1.16 8.92
CA MET A 63 -5.84 -1.91 9.71
C MET A 63 -7.04 -2.34 8.86
N ILE A 64 -7.59 -1.44 8.03
CA ILE A 64 -8.70 -1.75 7.13
C ILE A 64 -8.27 -2.79 6.09
N THR A 65 -7.10 -2.61 5.50
CA THR A 65 -6.54 -3.53 4.50
C THR A 65 -6.36 -4.92 5.07
N ILE A 66 -5.76 -5.06 6.26
CA ILE A 66 -5.57 -6.36 6.93
C ILE A 66 -6.92 -7.00 7.27
N PHE A 67 -7.88 -6.21 7.75
CA PHE A 67 -9.21 -6.72 8.08
C PHE A 67 -9.93 -7.30 6.85
N ILE A 68 -9.96 -6.55 5.74
CA ILE A 68 -10.54 -7.03 4.48
C ILE A 68 -9.81 -8.29 4.03
N LEU A 69 -8.48 -8.22 4.03
CA LEU A 69 -7.62 -9.31 3.58
C LEU A 69 -7.87 -10.59 4.38
N GLY A 70 -7.90 -10.52 5.71
CA GLY A 70 -8.11 -11.66 6.60
C GLY A 70 -9.40 -12.44 6.30
N ASN A 71 -10.44 -11.76 5.79
CA ASN A 71 -11.70 -12.41 5.40
C ASN A 71 -11.61 -13.15 4.05
N PHE A 72 -10.75 -12.72 3.14
CA PHE A 72 -10.61 -13.32 1.79
C PHE A 72 -9.33 -14.15 1.62
N PHE A 73 -8.42 -14.10 2.60
CA PHE A 73 -7.05 -14.61 2.45
C PHE A 73 -6.98 -16.11 2.22
N TYR A 74 -7.78 -16.87 2.97
CA TYR A 74 -7.80 -18.33 2.88
C TYR A 74 -8.37 -18.81 1.53
N ASP A 75 -9.45 -18.17 1.06
CA ASP A 75 -10.11 -18.51 -0.21
C ASP A 75 -9.19 -18.22 -1.42
N VAL A 76 -8.44 -17.10 -1.39
CA VAL A 76 -7.49 -16.75 -2.47
C VAL A 76 -6.25 -17.63 -2.43
N ALA A 77 -5.68 -17.86 -1.24
CA ALA A 77 -4.47 -18.70 -1.08
C ALA A 77 -4.70 -20.15 -1.50
N SER A 78 -5.90 -20.69 -1.25
CA SER A 78 -6.26 -22.06 -1.66
C SER A 78 -6.56 -22.16 -3.17
N SER A 79 -6.92 -21.06 -3.84
CA SER A 79 -7.25 -21.05 -5.27
C SER A 79 -6.01 -20.84 -6.15
N SER A 80 -5.12 -19.90 -5.81
CA SER A 80 -3.93 -19.58 -6.61
C SER A 80 -2.82 -18.91 -5.81
N VAL A 81 -1.65 -19.54 -5.75
CA VAL A 81 -0.45 -19.01 -5.08
C VAL A 81 0.07 -17.73 -5.75
N ASN A 82 -0.07 -17.62 -7.07
CA ASN A 82 0.36 -16.44 -7.82
C ASN A 82 -0.57 -15.25 -7.53
N ALA A 83 -1.89 -15.46 -7.55
CA ALA A 83 -2.87 -14.41 -7.27
C ALA A 83 -2.71 -13.91 -5.82
N TYR A 84 -2.47 -14.84 -4.91
CA TYR A 84 -2.13 -14.55 -3.52
C TYR A 84 -0.89 -13.65 -3.39
N SER A 85 0.21 -14.03 -4.05
CA SER A 85 1.47 -13.29 -3.99
C SER A 85 1.33 -11.89 -4.61
N TRP A 86 0.61 -11.79 -5.73
CA TRP A 86 0.32 -10.52 -6.38
C TRP A 86 -0.50 -9.59 -5.47
N LEU A 87 -1.53 -10.14 -4.83
CA LEU A 87 -2.43 -9.39 -3.95
C LEU A 87 -1.70 -8.89 -2.70
N LEU A 88 -0.80 -9.68 -2.13
CA LEU A 88 0.10 -9.25 -1.06
C LEU A 88 0.98 -8.06 -1.47
N ASN A 89 1.62 -8.15 -2.63
CA ASN A 89 2.45 -7.05 -3.15
C ASN A 89 1.59 -5.79 -3.41
N PHE A 90 0.38 -5.97 -3.92
CA PHE A 90 -0.56 -4.88 -4.15
C PHE A 90 -0.95 -4.16 -2.84
N MET A 91 -1.11 -4.90 -1.74
CA MET A 91 -1.36 -4.29 -0.42
C MET A 91 -0.20 -3.44 0.06
N LEU A 92 1.05 -3.86 -0.18
CA LEU A 92 2.23 -3.05 0.14
C LEU A 92 2.21 -1.71 -0.60
N VAL A 93 1.79 -1.70 -1.87
CA VAL A 93 1.61 -0.46 -2.65
C VAL A 93 0.51 0.42 -2.06
N ILE A 94 -0.63 -0.14 -1.66
CA ILE A 94 -1.72 0.62 -1.03
C ILE A 94 -1.22 1.30 0.26
N ILE A 95 -0.54 0.53 1.12
CA ILE A 95 -0.05 1.04 2.41
C ILE A 95 1.01 2.13 2.20
N SER A 96 2.06 1.82 1.43
CA SER A 96 3.14 2.78 1.15
C SER A 96 2.64 4.00 0.38
N GLY A 97 1.76 3.81 -0.60
CA GLY A 97 1.13 4.87 -1.39
C GLY A 97 0.23 5.77 -0.55
N SER A 98 -0.55 5.22 0.38
CA SER A 98 -1.39 6.01 1.29
C SER A 98 -0.57 6.97 2.13
N ASN A 99 0.61 6.55 2.58
CA ASN A 99 1.52 7.40 3.34
C ASN A 99 2.06 8.55 2.47
N VAL A 100 2.56 8.25 1.27
CA VAL A 100 3.08 9.27 0.33
C VAL A 100 2.00 10.26 -0.08
N ILE A 101 0.82 9.78 -0.46
CA ILE A 101 -0.32 10.61 -0.83
C ILE A 101 -0.70 11.54 0.34
N SER A 102 -0.72 11.00 1.57
CA SER A 102 -0.99 11.80 2.77
C SER A 102 0.07 12.88 2.98
N ILE A 103 1.36 12.55 2.85
CA ILE A 103 2.46 13.53 2.93
C ILE A 103 2.26 14.63 1.88
N LEU A 104 1.97 14.27 0.62
CA LEU A 104 1.79 15.22 -0.48
C LEU A 104 0.60 16.16 -0.25
N ILE A 105 -0.54 15.62 0.19
CA ILE A 105 -1.75 16.40 0.49
C ILE A 105 -1.48 17.35 1.67
N LEU A 106 -0.92 16.84 2.76
CA LEU A 106 -0.65 17.62 3.97
C LEU A 106 0.43 18.69 3.76
N ARG A 107 1.38 18.44 2.87
CA ARG A 107 2.38 19.44 2.42
C ARG A 107 1.76 20.56 1.61
N LYS A 108 0.69 20.29 0.86
CA LYS A 108 -0.03 21.32 0.09
C LYS A 108 -0.98 22.15 0.96
N LEU A 109 -1.45 21.59 2.07
CA LEU A 109 -2.42 22.22 2.97
C LEU A 109 -1.78 23.10 4.07
N ASN A 110 -0.50 22.88 4.42
CA ASN A 110 0.22 23.59 5.49
C ASN A 110 1.41 24.38 4.97
#